data_AF-X1C8K4-F1
#
_entry.id   AF-X1C8K4-F1
#
_cell.length_a   1.000
_cell.length_b   1.000
_cell.length_c   1.000
_cell.angle_alpha   90.00
_cell.angle_beta   90.00
_cell.angle_gamma   90.00
#
_symmetry.space_group_name_H-M   'P 1'
#
loop_
_entity.id
_entity.type
_entity.pdbx_description
1 polymer ?
#
loop_
_entity_poly.entity_id
_entity_poly.type
_entity_poly.pdbx_seq_one_letter_code
_entity_poly.pdbx_strand_id
1 'polypeptide(L)'
;GWLCDSIIDDDWHCIEYHFKAGTGANGIAELFVDETDRAGGSDDYDMDTRRFGILRLGIEDLDAGTSGTVYMDDVVLDDSYYIGLIGAAGVWYKTITYDLYRLWLSSTEYLKAEALEDIDSTSRWYYDSGANRLYVYATSNPASFYSDVEVSWDGSTSQTVRCQGGSWHIFESLDIRGGEYCMQSQGTQHFVFDDCNIGLYAGLYGSLAMYETSEIFTEYLTVKNCTIESGYDFTYDYENVGLKDGILLQDGANHCKIFDNTISNWGHSCINLYAPTYSVNDNDI
;
A
#
# COMPACT_ATOMS: atom_id res chain seq x y z
N GLY A 1 -17.58 -20.88 -50.77
CA GLY A 1 -17.65 -20.55 -49.34
C GLY A 1 -16.30 -20.88 -48.78
N TRP A 2 -15.54 -19.87 -48.36
CA TRP A 2 -14.30 -20.06 -47.63
C TRP A 2 -14.71 -20.36 -46.19
N LEU A 3 -14.43 -21.58 -45.74
CA LEU A 3 -14.60 -21.96 -44.34
C LEU A 3 -13.53 -21.22 -43.55
N CYS A 4 -13.94 -20.27 -42.71
CA CYS A 4 -13.10 -19.71 -41.67
C CYS A 4 -13.15 -20.73 -40.52
N ASP A 5 -12.20 -21.66 -40.49
CA ASP A 5 -12.00 -22.53 -39.34
C ASP A 5 -11.43 -21.66 -38.20
N SER A 6 -12.13 -21.59 -37.07
CA SER A 6 -11.62 -20.97 -35.85
C SER A 6 -10.46 -21.80 -35.31
N ILE A 7 -9.24 -21.26 -35.32
CA ILE A 7 -8.01 -21.99 -34.97
C ILE A 7 -7.58 -21.78 -33.52
N ILE A 8 -8.08 -20.72 -32.88
CA ILE A 8 -7.96 -20.54 -31.44
C ILE A 8 -9.27 -21.06 -30.86
N ASP A 9 -9.23 -22.25 -30.27
CA ASP A 9 -10.32 -22.83 -29.49
C ASP A 9 -10.01 -22.71 -28.00
N ASP A 10 -10.69 -23.50 -27.16
CA ASP A 10 -10.57 -23.44 -25.70
C ASP A 10 -9.41 -24.35 -25.20
N ASP A 11 -8.43 -24.65 -26.06
CA ASP A 11 -7.22 -25.43 -25.76
C ASP A 11 -5.96 -24.56 -25.63
N TRP A 12 -4.87 -25.19 -25.21
CA TRP A 12 -3.57 -24.54 -25.06
C TRP A 12 -2.89 -24.38 -26.42
N HIS A 13 -2.54 -23.14 -26.75
CA HIS A 13 -1.83 -22.80 -27.98
C HIS A 13 -0.42 -22.27 -27.69
N CYS A 14 0.56 -22.66 -28.51
CA CYS A 14 1.87 -22.02 -28.53
C CYS A 14 1.82 -20.82 -29.47
N ILE A 15 2.17 -19.63 -28.97
CA ILE A 15 2.28 -18.42 -29.80
C ILE A 15 3.76 -18.06 -29.92
N GLU A 16 4.30 -18.17 -31.12
CA GLU A 16 5.68 -17.79 -31.43
C GLU A 16 5.70 -16.57 -32.33
N TYR A 17 6.66 -15.68 -32.13
CA TYR A 17 6.78 -14.46 -32.91
C TYR A 17 8.21 -14.34 -33.43
N HIS A 18 8.36 -14.31 -34.75
CA HIS A 18 9.64 -14.11 -35.39
C HIS A 18 9.73 -12.70 -35.96
N PHE A 19 10.81 -12.02 -35.59
CA PHE A 19 11.14 -10.72 -36.16
C PHE A 19 12.32 -10.85 -37.10
N LYS A 20 12.14 -10.39 -38.34
CA LYS A 20 13.21 -10.25 -39.32
C LYS A 20 13.42 -8.79 -39.65
N ALA A 21 14.57 -8.26 -39.23
CA ALA A 21 14.98 -6.91 -39.59
C ALA A 21 14.99 -6.73 -41.12
N GLY A 22 14.22 -5.76 -41.61
CA GLY A 22 14.20 -5.36 -43.01
C GLY A 22 15.25 -4.29 -43.32
N THR A 23 15.16 -3.72 -44.53
CA THR A 23 15.95 -2.54 -44.92
C THR A 23 15.08 -1.28 -44.83
N GLY A 24 15.47 -0.30 -44.00
CA GLY A 24 14.69 0.92 -43.76
C GLY A 24 14.09 0.96 -42.35
N ALA A 25 12.92 1.59 -42.19
CA ALA A 25 12.19 1.66 -40.90
C ALA A 25 11.21 0.49 -40.68
N ASN A 26 11.09 -0.41 -41.66
CA ASN A 26 10.11 -1.50 -41.64
C ASN A 26 10.81 -2.86 -41.56
N GLY A 27 10.38 -3.70 -40.62
CA GLY A 27 10.78 -5.10 -40.51
C GLY A 27 9.62 -6.02 -40.86
N ILE A 28 9.90 -7.31 -41.06
CA ILE A 28 8.86 -8.31 -41.24
C ILE A 28 8.63 -8.99 -39.89
N ALA A 29 7.38 -8.95 -39.48
CA ALA A 29 6.83 -9.62 -38.31
C ALA A 29 6.13 -10.90 -38.77
N GLU A 30 6.49 -12.06 -38.24
CA GLU A 30 5.77 -13.33 -38.49
C GLU A 30 5.22 -13.83 -37.16
N LEU A 31 3.93 -14.16 -37.14
CA LEU A 31 3.23 -14.73 -35.98
C LEU A 31 2.88 -16.19 -36.29
N PHE A 32 3.30 -17.09 -35.42
CA PHE A 32 2.99 -18.50 -35.50
C PHE A 32 2.06 -18.87 -34.35
N VAL A 33 1.07 -19.71 -34.65
CA VAL A 33 0.23 -20.36 -33.66
C VAL A 33 0.33 -21.86 -33.91
N ASP A 34 0.76 -22.62 -32.91
CA ASP A 34 0.99 -24.07 -32.97
C ASP A 34 1.87 -24.48 -34.16
N GLU A 35 3.04 -23.85 -34.28
CA GLU A 35 4.05 -24.09 -35.33
C GLU A 35 3.55 -23.84 -36.77
N THR A 36 2.30 -23.37 -36.93
CA THR A 36 1.71 -23.07 -38.23
C THR A 36 1.92 -21.60 -38.54
N ASP A 37 2.68 -21.32 -39.60
CA ASP A 37 2.85 -19.98 -40.15
C ASP A 37 1.49 -19.40 -40.55
N ARG A 38 1.04 -18.39 -39.81
CA ARG A 38 -0.20 -17.68 -40.11
C ARG A 38 0.21 -16.34 -40.69
N ALA A 39 0.06 -16.25 -42.02
CA ALA A 39 0.22 -15.06 -42.82
C ALA A 39 -0.70 -13.93 -42.31
N GLY A 40 -0.20 -13.20 -41.34
CA GLY A 40 -0.76 -11.99 -40.77
C GLY A 40 0.39 -11.17 -40.21
N GLY A 41 1.42 -10.96 -41.03
CA GLY A 41 2.46 -10.00 -40.68
C GLY A 41 1.80 -8.65 -40.43
N SER A 42 2.10 -8.04 -39.28
CA SER A 42 1.71 -6.65 -39.10
C SER A 42 2.63 -5.79 -39.96
N ASP A 43 2.05 -4.98 -40.84
CA ASP A 43 2.78 -3.92 -41.56
C ASP A 43 3.21 -2.76 -40.62
N ASP A 44 2.96 -2.89 -39.31
CA ASP A 44 3.04 -1.82 -38.31
C ASP A 44 4.09 -2.07 -37.19
N TYR A 45 5.12 -2.88 -37.45
CA TYR A 45 6.31 -2.86 -36.58
C TYR A 45 7.26 -1.75 -37.04
N ASP A 46 7.25 -0.65 -36.28
CA ASP A 46 8.16 0.47 -36.47
C ASP A 46 9.52 0.09 -35.87
N MET A 47 10.52 -0.15 -36.72
CA MET A 47 11.88 -0.52 -36.29
C MET A 47 12.63 0.65 -35.65
N ASP A 48 12.27 1.90 -35.96
CA ASP A 48 12.91 3.09 -35.40
C ASP A 48 12.47 3.31 -33.96
N THR A 49 11.18 3.08 -33.68
CA THR A 49 10.62 3.21 -32.32
C THR A 49 10.55 1.90 -31.54
N ARG A 50 10.81 0.75 -32.20
CA ARG A 50 10.70 -0.62 -31.66
C ARG A 50 9.32 -0.89 -31.07
N ARG A 51 8.27 -0.40 -31.74
CA ARG A 51 6.89 -0.50 -31.27
C ARG A 51 6.01 -1.19 -32.30
N PHE A 52 5.04 -1.93 -31.77
CA PHE A 52 3.89 -2.40 -32.53
C PHE A 52 2.80 -1.34 -32.50
N GLY A 53 2.18 -1.07 -33.66
CA GLY A 53 0.92 -0.32 -33.71
C GLY A 53 -0.19 -1.07 -32.97
N ILE A 54 -0.55 -2.27 -33.45
CA ILE A 54 -1.55 -3.16 -32.85
C ILE A 54 -1.18 -4.61 -33.16
N LEU A 55 -1.07 -5.46 -32.14
CA LEU A 55 -1.03 -6.93 -32.30
C LEU A 55 -2.46 -7.46 -32.10
N ARG A 56 -3.06 -8.01 -33.16
CA ARG A 56 -4.41 -8.60 -33.11
C ARG A 56 -4.29 -10.10 -32.90
N LEU A 57 -4.64 -10.58 -31.71
CA LEU A 57 -4.83 -12.00 -31.42
C LEU A 57 -6.33 -12.29 -31.53
N GLY A 58 -6.76 -12.91 -32.63
CA GLY A 58 -8.17 -13.22 -32.85
C GLY A 58 -8.53 -13.51 -34.31
N ILE A 59 -9.77 -13.97 -34.50
CA ILE A 59 -10.37 -14.28 -35.81
C ILE A 59 -10.73 -12.98 -36.52
N GLU A 60 -10.51 -12.88 -37.84
CA GLU A 60 -11.17 -11.86 -38.66
C GLU A 60 -12.70 -12.04 -38.54
N ASP A 61 -13.46 -10.93 -38.52
CA ASP A 61 -14.92 -10.91 -38.35
C ASP A 61 -15.48 -11.22 -36.95
N LEU A 62 -14.71 -10.98 -35.88
CA LEU A 62 -15.24 -11.00 -34.52
C LEU A 62 -16.32 -9.90 -34.33
N ASP A 63 -17.50 -10.27 -33.80
CA ASP A 63 -18.57 -9.32 -33.54
C ASP A 63 -18.10 -8.21 -32.59
N ALA A 64 -18.43 -6.96 -32.93
CA ALA A 64 -18.14 -5.81 -32.09
C ALA A 64 -18.73 -6.01 -30.68
N GLY A 65 -17.90 -5.89 -29.64
CA GLY A 65 -18.29 -6.09 -28.25
C GLY A 65 -17.94 -7.47 -27.67
N THR A 66 -17.33 -8.36 -28.45
CA THR A 66 -16.75 -9.60 -27.92
C THR A 66 -15.58 -9.27 -26.97
N SER A 67 -15.60 -9.86 -25.78
CA SER A 67 -14.53 -9.73 -24.79
C SER A 67 -14.03 -11.11 -24.39
N GLY A 68 -12.73 -11.20 -24.11
CA GLY A 68 -12.06 -12.43 -23.69
C GLY A 68 -10.87 -12.08 -22.80
N THR A 69 -10.40 -13.06 -22.03
CA THR A 69 -9.19 -12.93 -21.21
C THR A 69 -8.08 -13.71 -21.91
N VAL A 70 -6.94 -13.07 -22.17
CA VAL A 70 -5.75 -13.74 -22.70
C VAL A 70 -4.95 -14.22 -21.49
N TYR A 71 -4.74 -15.54 -21.40
CA TYR A 71 -3.78 -16.13 -20.48
C TYR A 71 -2.49 -16.38 -21.25
N MET A 72 -1.37 -15.90 -20.71
CA MET A 72 -0.05 -16.18 -21.24
C MET A 72 0.67 -17.06 -20.23
N ASP A 73 1.05 -18.26 -20.63
CA ASP A 73 1.91 -19.15 -19.87
C ASP A 73 3.24 -19.29 -20.60
N ASP A 74 4.34 -19.38 -19.86
CA ASP A 74 5.70 -19.60 -20.36
C ASP A 74 6.21 -18.62 -21.43
N VAL A 75 6.02 -17.31 -21.19
CA VAL A 75 6.54 -16.25 -22.07
C VAL A 75 8.06 -16.13 -21.94
N VAL A 76 8.78 -16.57 -22.98
CA VAL A 76 10.23 -16.37 -23.12
C VAL A 76 10.47 -15.11 -23.97
N LEU A 77 11.17 -14.13 -23.39
CA LEU A 77 11.52 -12.88 -24.05
C LEU A 77 13.05 -12.76 -24.09
N ASP A 78 13.62 -12.83 -25.29
CA ASP A 78 15.08 -12.88 -25.50
C ASP A 78 15.79 -11.51 -25.38
N ASP A 79 15.05 -10.42 -25.19
CA ASP A 79 15.57 -9.07 -24.94
C ASP A 79 14.82 -8.37 -23.79
N SER A 80 15.38 -7.27 -23.26
CA SER A 80 14.79 -6.50 -22.16
C SER A 80 13.53 -5.75 -22.60
N TYR A 81 12.36 -6.37 -22.39
CA TYR A 81 11.05 -5.77 -22.61
C TYR A 81 10.34 -5.47 -21.28
N TYR A 82 9.51 -4.44 -21.30
CA TYR A 82 8.62 -4.06 -20.21
C TYR A 82 7.18 -4.32 -20.65
N ILE A 83 6.53 -5.32 -20.05
CA ILE A 83 5.08 -5.45 -20.10
C ILE A 83 4.55 -4.75 -18.85
N GLY A 84 4.21 -3.48 -19.01
CA GLY A 84 3.58 -2.70 -17.95
C GLY A 84 2.97 -1.42 -18.50
N LEU A 85 2.13 -0.79 -17.70
CA LEU A 85 1.52 0.50 -18.04
C LEU A 85 2.62 1.54 -18.23
N ILE A 86 2.48 2.42 -19.24
CA ILE A 86 3.37 3.58 -19.41
C ILE A 86 3.23 4.48 -18.18
N GLY A 87 4.10 4.28 -17.20
CA GLY A 87 4.42 5.16 -16.08
C GLY A 87 5.94 5.38 -16.07
N ALA A 88 6.43 6.37 -15.33
CA ALA A 88 7.85 6.70 -15.27
C ALA A 88 8.72 5.44 -15.11
N ALA A 89 9.84 5.37 -15.84
CA ALA A 89 10.72 4.20 -15.83
C ALA A 89 11.06 3.78 -14.39
N GLY A 90 10.78 2.52 -14.06
CA GLY A 90 11.03 1.98 -12.73
C GLY A 90 9.90 2.14 -11.72
N VAL A 91 8.69 2.56 -12.11
CA VAL A 91 7.52 2.50 -11.23
C VAL A 91 6.72 1.22 -11.48
N TRP A 92 6.50 0.47 -10.40
CA TRP A 92 5.77 -0.80 -10.39
C TRP A 92 4.57 -0.67 -9.46
N TYR A 93 3.54 -1.49 -9.65
CA TYR A 93 2.41 -1.49 -8.73
C TYR A 93 1.92 -2.89 -8.39
N LYS A 94 1.25 -2.99 -7.24
CA LYS A 94 0.49 -4.16 -6.81
C LYS A 94 -0.84 -3.69 -6.22
N THR A 95 -1.92 -4.40 -6.59
CA THR A 95 -3.21 -4.20 -5.93
C THR A 95 -3.15 -4.74 -4.50
N ILE A 96 -3.58 -3.94 -3.53
CA ILE A 96 -3.68 -4.31 -2.11
C ILE A 96 -5.11 -4.02 -1.61
N THR A 97 -5.57 -4.70 -0.57
CA THR A 97 -6.95 -4.56 -0.07
C THR A 97 -7.02 -3.70 1.19
N TYR A 98 -6.03 -2.84 1.37
CA TYR A 98 -5.84 -2.08 2.58
C TYR A 98 -5.08 -0.79 2.35
N ASP A 99 -5.34 0.20 3.20
CA ASP A 99 -4.62 1.46 3.23
C ASP A 99 -3.30 1.30 4.00
N LEU A 100 -2.31 2.17 3.82
CA LEU A 100 -1.07 2.10 4.60
C LEU A 100 -0.55 3.48 4.96
N TYR A 101 0.07 3.54 6.13
CA TYR A 101 0.65 4.77 6.67
C TYR A 101 2.15 4.87 6.38
N ARG A 102 2.86 3.75 6.45
CA ARG A 102 4.33 3.68 6.35
C ARG A 102 4.75 2.46 5.54
N LEU A 103 5.88 2.57 4.85
CA LEU A 103 6.44 1.51 4.00
C LEU A 103 7.94 1.41 4.21
N TRP A 104 8.41 0.20 4.49
CA TRP A 104 9.82 -0.17 4.49
C TRP A 104 10.13 -1.05 3.27
N LEU A 105 11.19 -0.68 2.55
CA LEU A 105 11.70 -1.43 1.41
C LEU A 105 13.13 -1.85 1.74
N SER A 106 13.37 -3.15 1.92
CA SER A 106 14.64 -3.69 2.43
C SER A 106 15.03 -3.08 3.78
N SER A 107 14.11 -3.16 4.75
CA SER A 107 14.24 -2.62 6.11
C SER A 107 14.48 -1.11 6.21
N THR A 108 14.43 -0.37 5.10
CA THR A 108 14.60 1.10 5.06
C THR A 108 13.24 1.73 4.86
N GLU A 109 12.84 2.61 5.77
CA GLU A 109 11.61 3.39 5.59
C GLU A 109 11.83 4.42 4.48
N TYR A 110 10.82 4.64 3.65
CA TYR A 110 10.83 5.71 2.65
C TYR A 110 9.66 6.65 2.88
N LEU A 111 9.91 7.93 2.60
CA LEU A 111 8.84 8.94 2.58
C LEU A 111 7.86 8.63 1.44
N LYS A 112 6.57 8.78 1.73
CA LYS A 112 5.51 8.69 0.73
C LYS A 112 5.65 9.86 -0.25
N ALA A 113 5.50 9.61 -1.55
CA ALA A 113 5.37 10.66 -2.56
C ALA A 113 4.04 11.42 -2.39
N GLU A 114 4.00 12.71 -2.75
CA GLU A 114 2.79 13.54 -2.69
C GLU A 114 1.79 13.10 -3.77
N ALA A 115 2.26 12.88 -5.00
CA ALA A 115 1.50 12.34 -6.10
C ALA A 115 2.18 11.12 -6.75
N LEU A 116 1.45 10.42 -7.63
CA LEU A 116 1.94 9.24 -8.36
C LEU A 116 3.12 9.59 -9.27
N GLU A 117 3.08 10.76 -9.89
CA GLU A 117 4.13 11.29 -10.76
C GLU A 117 5.42 11.69 -10.00
N ASP A 118 5.34 11.86 -8.68
CA ASP A 118 6.48 12.24 -7.83
C ASP A 118 7.26 11.02 -7.31
N ILE A 119 6.87 9.80 -7.69
CA ILE A 119 7.62 8.60 -7.31
C ILE A 119 8.97 8.58 -8.03
N ASP A 120 10.03 8.55 -7.24
CA ASP A 120 11.40 8.46 -7.74
C ASP A 120 12.30 7.64 -6.81
N SER A 121 13.63 7.75 -6.96
CA SER A 121 14.59 7.01 -6.13
C SER A 121 14.67 7.47 -4.67
N THR A 122 14.06 8.61 -4.32
CA THR A 122 14.01 9.22 -2.99
C THR A 122 12.64 8.98 -2.35
N SER A 123 11.56 9.42 -2.99
CA SER A 123 10.18 9.22 -2.56
C SER A 123 9.62 7.98 -3.25
N ARG A 124 9.97 6.82 -2.71
CA ARG A 124 9.89 5.55 -3.46
C ARG A 124 8.51 4.95 -3.58
N TRP A 125 7.48 5.53 -3.00
CA TRP A 125 6.17 4.90 -3.02
C TRP A 125 5.02 5.89 -2.95
N TYR A 126 3.90 5.45 -3.48
CA TYR A 126 2.62 6.13 -3.41
C TYR A 126 1.54 5.08 -3.25
N TYR A 127 0.46 5.45 -2.56
CA TYR A 127 -0.72 4.59 -2.45
C TYR A 127 -1.93 5.33 -3.00
N ASP A 128 -2.51 4.76 -4.06
CA ASP A 128 -3.76 5.20 -4.65
C ASP A 128 -4.92 4.43 -4.01
N SER A 129 -5.59 5.07 -3.06
CA SER A 129 -6.76 4.50 -2.37
C SER A 129 -7.99 4.39 -3.28
N GLY A 130 -8.08 5.17 -4.35
CA GLY A 130 -9.16 5.07 -5.33
C GLY A 130 -9.06 3.81 -6.19
N ALA A 131 -7.82 3.43 -6.53
CA ALA A 131 -7.53 2.22 -7.31
C ALA A 131 -7.11 1.00 -6.47
N ASN A 132 -6.94 1.16 -5.15
CA ASN A 132 -6.40 0.14 -4.25
C ASN A 132 -5.01 -0.37 -4.70
N ARG A 133 -4.11 0.55 -5.06
CA ARG A 133 -2.79 0.21 -5.64
C ARG A 133 -1.65 0.84 -4.85
N LEU A 134 -0.73 -0.01 -4.41
CA LEU A 134 0.58 0.42 -3.93
C LEU A 134 1.53 0.49 -5.13
N TYR A 135 2.07 1.69 -5.36
CA TYR A 135 3.11 1.96 -6.33
C TYR A 135 4.46 2.04 -5.64
N VAL A 136 5.50 1.43 -6.22
CA VAL A 136 6.87 1.48 -5.72
C VAL A 136 7.87 1.75 -6.84
N TYR A 137 8.90 2.53 -6.55
CA TYR A 137 10.06 2.69 -7.41
C TYR A 137 10.98 1.48 -7.27
N ALA A 138 11.46 0.90 -8.37
CA ALA A 138 12.53 -0.10 -8.44
C ALA A 138 13.13 -0.14 -9.86
N THR A 139 14.46 -0.23 -9.97
CA THR A 139 15.15 -0.28 -11.28
C THR A 139 15.05 -1.64 -11.98
N SER A 140 14.51 -2.65 -11.29
CA SER A 140 14.19 -3.99 -11.79
C SER A 140 12.95 -4.51 -11.06
N ASN A 141 12.53 -5.75 -11.33
CA ASN A 141 11.39 -6.37 -10.66
C ASN A 141 11.49 -6.18 -9.12
N PRO A 142 10.50 -5.53 -8.45
CA PRO A 142 10.55 -5.26 -7.02
C PRO A 142 10.75 -6.50 -6.15
N ALA A 143 10.26 -7.66 -6.60
CA ALA A 143 10.37 -8.92 -5.86
C ALA A 143 11.81 -9.45 -5.74
N SER A 144 12.71 -9.05 -6.64
CA SER A 144 14.14 -9.37 -6.58
C SER A 144 15.01 -8.15 -6.27
N PHE A 145 14.48 -6.94 -6.47
CA PHE A 145 15.18 -5.70 -6.14
C PHE A 145 15.21 -5.43 -4.64
N TYR A 146 14.10 -5.68 -3.93
CA TYR A 146 13.99 -5.51 -2.48
C TYR A 146 14.08 -6.85 -1.77
N SER A 147 14.78 -6.92 -0.63
CA SER A 147 14.84 -8.14 0.21
C SER A 147 13.54 -8.44 0.92
N ASP A 148 12.81 -7.38 1.26
CA ASP A 148 11.55 -7.40 1.99
C ASP A 148 10.77 -6.11 1.68
N VAL A 149 9.45 -6.21 1.85
CA VAL A 149 8.52 -5.08 1.78
C VAL A 149 7.62 -5.19 3.00
N GLU A 150 7.76 -4.25 3.92
CA GLU A 150 7.01 -4.20 5.18
C GLU A 150 6.15 -2.94 5.20
N VAL A 151 4.95 -3.03 5.80
CA VAL A 151 4.01 -1.92 5.86
C VAL A 151 3.49 -1.71 7.28
N SER A 152 3.25 -0.46 7.63
CA SER A 152 2.31 -0.14 8.70
C SER A 152 0.93 0.01 8.08
N TRP A 153 0.11 -1.01 8.25
CA TRP A 153 -1.22 -1.11 7.69
C TRP A 153 -2.23 -0.22 8.45
N ASP A 154 -3.06 0.51 7.72
CA ASP A 154 -4.34 1.08 8.17
C ASP A 154 -5.47 0.04 8.12
N GLY A 155 -5.52 -0.82 9.13
CA GLY A 155 -6.65 -1.69 9.36
C GLY A 155 -7.33 -1.23 10.64
N SER A 156 -8.65 -1.00 10.61
CA SER A 156 -9.45 -0.57 11.78
C SER A 156 -9.37 -1.49 13.00
N THR A 157 -8.68 -2.63 12.89
CA THR A 157 -8.40 -3.62 13.93
C THR A 157 -6.91 -3.89 14.16
N SER A 158 -6.02 -3.10 13.54
CA SER A 158 -4.57 -3.28 13.62
C SER A 158 -4.00 -2.61 14.88
N GLN A 159 -4.46 -3.05 16.04
CA GLN A 159 -3.88 -2.65 17.32
C GLN A 159 -2.92 -3.72 17.81
N THR A 160 -1.70 -3.33 18.21
CA THR A 160 -0.79 -4.31 18.84
C THR A 160 -1.34 -4.76 20.18
N VAL A 161 -1.88 -3.82 20.96
CA VAL A 161 -2.66 -4.12 22.16
C VAL A 161 -3.90 -3.25 22.19
N ARG A 162 -5.06 -3.91 22.24
CA ARG A 162 -6.36 -3.27 22.47
C ARG A 162 -6.98 -3.81 23.74
N CYS A 163 -7.35 -2.90 24.64
CA CYS A 163 -8.19 -3.21 25.78
C CYS A 163 -9.48 -2.41 25.67
N GLN A 164 -10.59 -3.14 25.60
CA GLN A 164 -11.93 -2.59 25.47
C GLN A 164 -12.74 -3.01 26.71
N GLY A 165 -13.22 -2.03 27.46
CA GLY A 165 -13.87 -2.24 28.74
C GLY A 165 -12.92 -2.81 29.82
N GLY A 166 -13.48 -3.09 30.99
CA GLY A 166 -12.75 -3.72 32.09
C GLY A 166 -11.90 -2.76 32.92
N SER A 167 -11.21 -3.31 33.91
CA SER A 167 -10.40 -2.51 34.83
C SER A 167 -9.15 -3.23 35.30
N TRP A 168 -8.16 -2.46 35.77
CA TRP A 168 -6.93 -2.98 36.38
C TRP A 168 -6.05 -3.81 35.45
N HIS A 169 -5.92 -3.37 34.21
CA HIS A 169 -4.90 -3.92 33.33
C HIS A 169 -3.59 -3.16 33.52
N ILE A 170 -2.52 -3.91 33.71
CA ILE A 170 -1.19 -3.40 34.03
C ILE A 170 -0.22 -4.07 33.05
N PHE A 171 0.50 -3.25 32.31
CA PHE A 171 1.53 -3.67 31.36
C PHE A 171 2.87 -3.08 31.83
N GLU A 172 3.84 -3.95 32.09
CA GLU A 172 5.12 -3.56 32.68
C GLU A 172 6.28 -4.19 31.92
N SER A 173 7.33 -3.40 31.66
CA SER A 173 8.57 -3.87 31.03
C SER A 173 8.36 -4.56 29.68
N LEU A 174 7.43 -4.05 28.87
CA LEU A 174 7.11 -4.56 27.54
C LEU A 174 7.67 -3.68 26.42
N ASP A 175 7.92 -4.31 25.29
CA ASP A 175 8.26 -3.65 24.03
C ASP A 175 7.12 -3.85 23.04
N ILE A 176 6.39 -2.76 22.77
CA ILE A 176 5.11 -2.77 22.04
C ILE A 176 5.29 -1.96 20.76
N ARG A 177 5.21 -2.65 19.62
CA ARG A 177 5.58 -2.13 18.31
C ARG A 177 4.50 -2.41 17.26
N GLY A 178 4.49 -1.62 16.19
CA GLY A 178 3.59 -1.80 15.04
C GLY A 178 2.14 -1.42 15.30
N GLY A 179 1.27 -1.72 14.33
CA GLY A 179 -0.15 -1.39 14.35
C GLY A 179 -0.46 0.04 13.92
N GLU A 180 -1.71 0.31 13.54
CA GLU A 180 -2.24 1.67 13.40
C GLU A 180 -2.13 2.41 14.74
N TYR A 181 -2.54 1.73 15.82
CA TYR A 181 -2.33 2.14 17.20
C TYR A 181 -1.46 1.09 17.87
N CYS A 182 -0.32 1.49 18.43
CA CYS A 182 0.45 0.56 19.27
C CYS A 182 -0.39 0.13 20.48
N MET A 183 -1.04 1.11 21.11
CA MET A 183 -1.88 0.90 22.29
C MET A 183 -3.24 1.58 22.12
N GLN A 184 -4.32 0.84 22.33
CA GLN A 184 -5.67 1.41 22.45
C GLN A 184 -6.34 0.99 23.75
N SER A 185 -6.72 1.98 24.55
CA SER A 185 -7.56 1.82 25.74
C SER A 185 -8.91 2.46 25.48
N GLN A 186 -9.96 1.64 25.44
CA GLN A 186 -11.29 2.05 25.03
C GLN A 186 -12.30 1.71 26.14
N GLY A 187 -12.82 2.71 26.84
CA GLY A 187 -13.79 2.50 27.93
C GLY A 187 -13.22 1.74 29.13
N THR A 188 -11.91 1.81 29.36
CA THR A 188 -11.21 1.08 30.43
C THR A 188 -11.05 1.93 31.70
N GLN A 189 -10.96 1.30 32.87
CA GLN A 189 -10.65 2.00 34.13
C GLN A 189 -9.36 1.48 34.79
N HIS A 190 -8.57 2.34 35.41
CA HIS A 190 -7.33 1.95 36.11
C HIS A 190 -6.36 1.16 35.21
N PHE A 191 -5.95 1.79 34.12
CA PHE A 191 -5.07 1.22 33.11
C PHE A 191 -3.64 1.74 33.30
N VAL A 192 -2.63 0.87 33.34
CA VAL A 192 -1.25 1.27 33.66
C VAL A 192 -0.26 0.75 32.64
N PHE A 193 0.57 1.65 32.11
CA PHE A 193 1.86 1.35 31.46
C PHE A 193 2.98 1.86 32.34
N ASP A 194 3.88 0.95 32.72
CA ASP A 194 5.08 1.26 33.50
C ASP A 194 6.31 0.65 32.82
N ASP A 195 7.35 1.44 32.59
CA ASP A 195 8.64 0.92 32.07
C ASP A 195 8.51 0.24 30.70
N CYS A 196 7.64 0.74 29.82
CA CYS A 196 7.44 0.16 28.47
C CYS A 196 8.14 0.95 27.38
N ASN A 197 8.53 0.26 26.31
CA ASN A 197 8.86 0.86 25.02
C ASN A 197 7.63 0.77 24.11
N ILE A 198 7.16 1.89 23.57
CA ILE A 198 5.89 1.97 22.84
C ILE A 198 6.08 2.76 21.56
N GLY A 199 5.54 2.27 20.44
CA GLY A 199 5.32 3.11 19.25
C GLY A 199 6.19 2.77 18.06
N LEU A 200 7.29 2.03 18.22
CA LEU A 200 8.19 1.78 17.09
C LEU A 200 7.42 1.09 15.96
N TYR A 201 7.50 1.65 14.75
CA TYR A 201 6.74 1.20 13.57
C TYR A 201 5.21 1.41 13.62
N ALA A 202 4.69 2.21 14.55
CA ALA A 202 3.27 2.58 14.58
C ALA A 202 2.87 3.38 13.33
N GLY A 203 1.62 3.24 12.91
CA GLY A 203 1.03 3.94 11.77
C GLY A 203 0.49 5.32 12.11
N LEU A 204 -0.21 5.45 13.24
CA LEU A 204 -0.83 6.69 13.69
C LEU A 204 -0.42 7.08 15.10
N TYR A 205 -0.75 6.26 16.11
CA TYR A 205 -0.63 6.65 17.52
C TYR A 205 0.22 5.66 18.32
N GLY A 206 1.01 6.19 19.26
CA GLY A 206 1.68 5.36 20.27
C GLY A 206 0.65 4.81 21.25
N SER A 207 -0.18 5.68 21.80
CA SER A 207 -1.28 5.34 22.68
C SER A 207 -2.52 6.20 22.40
N LEU A 208 -3.68 5.55 22.31
CA LEU A 208 -4.99 6.18 22.20
C LEU A 208 -5.85 5.79 23.40
N ALA A 209 -6.38 6.80 24.10
CA ALA A 209 -7.39 6.64 25.14
C ALA A 209 -8.70 7.30 24.71
N MET A 210 -9.81 6.55 24.71
CA MET A 210 -11.11 7.05 24.25
C MET A 210 -12.28 6.29 24.90
N TYR A 211 -13.51 6.73 24.64
CA TYR A 211 -14.70 6.01 25.10
C TYR A 211 -14.96 4.71 24.30
N GLU A 212 -15.61 3.73 24.93
CA GLU A 212 -16.19 2.56 24.26
C GLU A 212 -17.58 2.87 23.70
N THR A 213 -18.42 3.46 24.54
CA THR A 213 -19.73 4.00 24.18
C THR A 213 -19.85 5.42 24.75
N SER A 214 -20.90 6.16 24.40
CA SER A 214 -21.12 7.52 24.92
C SER A 214 -21.21 7.64 26.45
N GLU A 215 -21.26 6.53 27.17
CA GLU A 215 -21.38 6.47 28.62
C GLU A 215 -20.19 5.79 29.31
N ILE A 216 -19.30 5.13 28.55
CA ILE A 216 -18.19 4.33 29.07
C ILE A 216 -16.88 4.94 28.60
N PHE A 217 -16.28 5.77 29.44
CA PHE A 217 -15.06 6.51 29.16
C PHE A 217 -13.83 5.75 29.66
N THR A 218 -12.67 6.00 29.03
CA THR A 218 -11.40 5.60 29.65
C THR A 218 -11.07 6.55 30.79
N GLU A 219 -10.88 6.00 31.99
CA GLU A 219 -10.58 6.77 33.20
C GLU A 219 -9.37 6.20 33.94
N TYR A 220 -8.61 7.09 34.59
CA TYR A 220 -7.46 6.71 35.41
C TYR A 220 -6.36 5.95 34.64
N LEU A 221 -6.15 6.29 33.37
CA LEU A 221 -4.96 5.87 32.63
C LEU A 221 -3.70 6.43 33.30
N THR A 222 -2.70 5.59 33.54
CA THR A 222 -1.36 6.00 33.99
C THR A 222 -0.33 5.52 32.99
N VAL A 223 0.47 6.45 32.46
CA VAL A 223 1.63 6.15 31.61
C VAL A 223 2.85 6.75 32.27
N LYS A 224 3.80 5.91 32.70
CA LYS A 224 4.98 6.36 33.42
C LYS A 224 6.22 5.53 33.11
N ASN A 225 7.40 6.15 33.24
CA ASN A 225 8.68 5.50 32.99
C ASN A 225 8.82 4.89 31.58
N CYS A 226 8.00 5.31 30.61
CA CYS A 226 8.00 4.74 29.26
C CYS A 226 8.89 5.54 28.30
N THR A 227 9.39 4.84 27.27
CA THR A 227 9.89 5.46 26.03
C THR A 227 8.82 5.31 24.97
N ILE A 228 8.31 6.42 24.43
CA ILE A 228 7.22 6.45 23.45
C ILE A 228 7.73 7.11 22.18
N GLU A 229 8.17 6.29 21.24
CA GLU A 229 8.89 6.72 20.06
C GLU A 229 8.41 5.94 18.84
N SER A 230 8.13 6.63 17.74
CA SER A 230 7.63 5.97 16.53
C SER A 230 8.73 5.47 15.58
N GLY A 231 9.95 5.99 15.74
CA GLY A 231 11.06 5.85 14.79
C GLY A 231 10.83 6.58 13.46
N TYR A 232 9.91 7.54 13.42
CA TYR A 232 9.60 8.33 12.22
C TYR A 232 10.43 9.60 12.17
N ASP A 233 11.41 9.62 11.27
CA ASP A 233 12.42 10.68 11.19
C ASP A 233 12.23 11.62 9.98
N PHE A 234 11.08 11.57 9.31
CA PHE A 234 10.80 12.42 8.16
C PHE A 234 10.08 13.72 8.58
N THR A 235 10.33 14.78 7.81
CA THR A 235 9.58 16.04 7.90
C THR A 235 8.74 16.18 6.63
N TYR A 236 7.44 16.43 6.78
CA TYR A 236 6.55 16.74 5.65
C TYR A 236 6.48 18.24 5.41
N ASP A 237 6.56 18.67 4.16
CA ASP A 237 6.24 20.05 3.75
C ASP A 237 4.73 20.24 3.47
N TYR A 238 3.97 19.14 3.39
CA TYR A 238 2.52 19.12 3.14
C TYR A 238 1.78 18.39 4.26
N GLU A 239 0.70 19.01 4.77
CA GLU A 239 -0.01 18.52 5.95
C GLU A 239 -0.85 17.25 5.67
N ASN A 240 -0.73 16.30 6.60
CA ASN A 240 -1.84 15.50 7.11
C ASN A 240 -2.27 14.23 6.34
N VAL A 241 -1.40 13.21 6.27
CA VAL A 241 -1.85 11.80 6.08
C VAL A 241 -0.98 10.74 6.77
N GLY A 242 0.09 11.15 7.46
CA GLY A 242 0.97 10.22 8.19
C GLY A 242 0.74 10.20 9.69
N LEU A 243 1.61 9.44 10.35
CA LEU A 243 1.82 9.34 11.79
C LEU A 243 1.40 10.59 12.59
N LYS A 244 0.68 10.38 13.68
CA LYS A 244 0.03 11.42 14.45
C LYS A 244 0.75 11.62 15.79
N ASP A 245 0.10 11.23 16.88
CA ASP A 245 0.48 11.61 18.23
C ASP A 245 1.11 10.46 19.01
N GLY A 246 2.06 10.79 19.88
CA GLY A 246 2.61 9.80 20.82
C GLY A 246 1.55 9.28 21.78
N ILE A 247 0.81 10.20 22.40
CA ILE A 247 -0.37 9.89 23.20
C ILE A 247 -1.52 10.79 22.78
N LEU A 248 -2.65 10.21 22.40
CA LEU A 248 -3.90 10.89 22.16
C LEU A 248 -4.90 10.56 23.28
N LEU A 249 -5.31 11.59 24.03
CA LEU A 249 -6.42 11.52 24.97
C LEU A 249 -7.65 12.13 24.29
N GLN A 250 -8.62 11.29 23.97
CA GLN A 250 -9.77 11.66 23.14
C GLN A 250 -11.09 11.39 23.86
N ASP A 251 -12.11 12.17 23.51
CA ASP A 251 -13.54 11.95 23.79
C ASP A 251 -13.86 11.57 25.24
N GLY A 252 -13.43 12.42 26.18
CA GLY A 252 -13.74 12.24 27.60
C GLY A 252 -12.82 11.29 28.33
N ALA A 253 -11.65 10.95 27.78
CA ALA A 253 -10.57 10.35 28.55
C ALA A 253 -10.22 11.22 29.78
N ASN A 254 -10.50 10.71 30.99
CA ASN A 254 -10.49 11.51 32.21
C ASN A 254 -9.53 10.97 33.28
N HIS A 255 -9.09 11.84 34.17
CA HIS A 255 -8.22 11.50 35.31
C HIS A 255 -6.90 10.78 34.93
N CYS A 256 -6.40 11.04 33.71
CA CYS A 256 -5.17 10.45 33.21
C CYS A 256 -3.92 11.07 33.85
N LYS A 257 -2.88 10.26 34.08
CA LYS A 257 -1.58 10.69 34.60
C LYS A 257 -0.48 10.24 33.65
N ILE A 258 0.21 11.20 33.05
CA ILE A 258 1.33 10.96 32.14
C ILE A 258 2.55 11.68 32.72
N PHE A 259 3.55 10.94 33.20
CA PHE A 259 4.72 11.52 33.88
C PHE A 259 5.95 10.64 33.72
N ASP A 260 7.14 11.22 33.83
CA ASP A 260 8.43 10.50 33.74
C ASP A 260 8.58 9.65 32.47
N ASN A 261 8.05 10.12 31.33
CA ASN A 261 8.20 9.46 30.02
C ASN A 261 9.13 10.26 29.12
N THR A 262 9.80 9.58 28.19
CA THR A 262 10.43 10.20 27.02
C THR A 262 9.52 9.98 25.82
N ILE A 263 9.11 11.06 25.14
CA ILE A 263 8.23 10.99 23.97
C ILE A 263 8.88 11.77 22.83
N SER A 264 9.12 11.12 21.68
CA SER A 264 9.87 11.70 20.56
C SER A 264 9.45 11.15 19.21
N ASN A 265 9.79 11.87 18.14
CA ASN A 265 9.66 11.45 16.74
C ASN A 265 8.21 11.09 16.37
N TRP A 266 7.26 11.99 16.65
CA TRP A 266 5.85 11.85 16.26
C TRP A 266 5.49 12.92 15.23
N GLY A 267 4.70 12.56 14.23
CA GLY A 267 4.42 13.42 13.07
C GLY A 267 3.49 14.61 13.35
N HIS A 268 2.80 14.61 14.50
CA HIS A 268 1.92 15.70 14.92
C HIS A 268 2.30 16.24 16.31
N SER A 269 1.93 15.57 17.40
CA SER A 269 2.23 16.01 18.77
C SER A 269 2.75 14.87 19.65
N CYS A 270 3.55 15.18 20.68
CA CYS A 270 3.93 14.16 21.66
C CYS A 270 2.73 13.72 22.52
N ILE A 271 1.93 14.69 22.99
CA ILE A 271 0.70 14.45 23.74
C ILE A 271 -0.37 15.39 23.17
N ASN A 272 -1.50 14.83 22.77
CA ASN A 272 -2.65 15.56 22.25
C ASN A 272 -3.87 15.34 23.16
N LEU A 273 -4.56 16.44 23.48
CA LEU A 273 -5.81 16.45 24.24
C LEU A 273 -6.93 16.86 23.28
N TYR A 274 -7.67 15.89 22.79
CA TYR A 274 -8.73 16.10 21.81
C TYR A 274 -10.10 15.95 22.46
N ALA A 275 -10.74 17.09 22.73
CA ALA A 275 -12.12 17.15 23.19
C ALA A 275 -12.97 17.77 22.08
N PRO A 276 -13.50 16.98 21.12
CA PRO A 276 -14.46 17.54 20.20
C PRO A 276 -15.65 18.01 21.02
N THR A 277 -16.14 19.21 20.72
CA THR A 277 -17.42 19.67 21.26
C THR A 277 -18.50 18.74 20.75
N TYR A 278 -18.84 17.71 21.53
CA TYR A 278 -20.13 17.06 21.36
C TYR A 278 -21.16 18.13 21.67
N SER A 279 -21.84 18.61 20.64
CA SER A 279 -23.09 19.33 20.82
C SER A 279 -24.04 18.37 21.51
N VAL A 280 -24.13 18.47 22.83
CA VAL A 280 -25.19 17.83 23.58
C VAL A 280 -26.46 18.39 22.97
N ASN A 281 -27.23 17.55 22.28
CA ASN A 281 -28.61 17.92 21.96
C ASN A 281 -29.30 17.99 23.32
N ASP A 282 -29.45 19.21 23.85
CA ASP A 282 -30.08 19.59 25.14
C ASP A 282 -31.57 19.18 25.25
N ASN A 283 -32.01 18.11 24.58
CA ASN A 283 -33.40 17.66 24.59
C ASN A 283 -33.73 16.65 25.70
N ASP A 284 -32.77 16.30 26.57
CA ASP A 284 -32.98 15.36 27.69
C ASP A 284 -32.55 15.94 29.06
N ILE A 285 -32.94 17.20 29.37
CA ILE A 285 -32.96 17.75 30.75
C ILE A 285 -34.41 18.07 31.15
#